data_AF-A0A7S1A112-F1
#
_entry.id   AF-A0A7S1A112-F1
#
_cell.length_a   1.000
_cell.length_b   1.000
_cell.length_c   1.000
_cell.angle_alpha   90.00
_cell.angle_beta   90.00
_cell.angle_gamma   90.00
#
_symmetry.space_group_name_H-M   'P 1'
#
loop_
_entity.id
_entity.type
_entity.pdbx_description
1 polymer ?
#
loop_
_entity_poly.entity_id
_entity_poly.type
_entity_poly.pdbx_seq_one_letter_code
_entity_poly.pdbx_strand_id
1 'polypeptide(L)'
;YCTGDTHTGTDSGLNAYFLFFAGHLNLEASFTQLKRDHNLGGADNVIFSGESAGGIGCHNNADWAQSVLPSAKVVAMPFAGMFFPARVEIEFTHFLRELHLLSSEIDINSLFSMVVTSLWKSWLPTPCATKAP
;
A
#
# COMPACT_ATOMS: atom_id res chain seq x y z
N TYR A 1 1.45 8.23 8.81
CA TYR A 1 1.29 6.80 8.46
C TYR A 1 1.26 6.00 9.75
N CYS A 2 0.12 5.39 10.09
CA CYS A 2 -0.09 4.70 11.38
C CYS A 2 -0.69 3.29 11.23
N THR A 3 -0.80 2.78 10.00
CA THR A 3 -1.50 1.52 9.68
C THR A 3 -0.58 0.35 9.38
N GLY A 4 0.70 0.59 9.03
CA GLY A 4 1.66 -0.50 8.80
C GLY A 4 1.43 -1.33 7.53
N ASP A 5 0.55 -0.90 6.62
CA ASP A 5 0.09 -1.62 5.42
C ASP A 5 0.30 -0.87 4.09
N THR A 6 1.23 0.09 4.08
CA THR A 6 1.55 0.93 2.91
C THR A 6 0.35 1.64 2.30
N HIS A 7 -0.65 1.99 3.12
CA HIS A 7 -1.90 2.64 2.70
C HIS A 7 -2.82 1.77 1.83
N THR A 8 -2.72 0.46 1.95
CA THR A 8 -3.51 -0.45 1.11
C THR A 8 -4.58 -1.25 1.86
N GLY A 9 -4.46 -1.41 3.17
CA GLY A 9 -5.35 -2.30 3.92
C GLY A 9 -6.77 -1.76 4.06
N THR A 10 -7.71 -2.70 4.16
CA THR A 10 -9.17 -2.43 4.20
C THR A 10 -9.87 -3.03 5.42
N ASP A 11 -9.12 -3.38 6.46
CA ASP A 11 -9.71 -3.91 7.69
C ASP A 11 -10.47 -2.82 8.44
N SER A 12 -11.76 -3.06 8.71
CA SER A 12 -12.60 -2.23 9.58
C SER A 12 -12.69 -2.75 11.02
N GLY A 13 -11.99 -3.85 11.31
CA GLY A 13 -11.99 -4.58 12.58
C GLY A 13 -10.62 -5.24 12.84
N LEU A 14 -10.46 -5.85 14.01
CA LEU A 14 -9.30 -6.69 14.28
C LEU A 14 -9.27 -7.89 13.34
N ASN A 15 -8.13 -8.14 12.70
CA ASN A 15 -7.93 -9.35 11.92
C ASN A 15 -7.58 -10.56 12.82
N ALA A 16 -7.31 -11.72 12.20
CA ALA A 16 -6.95 -12.96 12.92
C ALA A 16 -5.69 -12.86 13.80
N TYR A 17 -4.88 -11.81 13.62
CA TYR A 17 -3.66 -11.53 14.37
C TYR A 17 -3.83 -10.40 15.39
N PHE A 18 -5.07 -9.94 15.63
CA PHE A 18 -5.38 -8.81 16.51
C PHE A 18 -4.70 -7.49 16.07
N LEU A 19 -4.49 -7.33 14.75
CA LEU A 19 -3.96 -6.10 14.14
C LEU A 19 -5.04 -5.40 13.31
N PHE A 20 -4.79 -4.13 12.98
CA PHE A 20 -5.70 -3.28 12.21
C PHE A 20 -4.95 -2.66 11.03
N PHE A 21 -5.20 -3.16 9.82
CA PHE A 21 -4.61 -2.67 8.57
C PHE A 21 -5.67 -1.92 7.75
N ALA A 22 -5.78 -0.61 7.98
CA ALA A 22 -6.85 0.23 7.44
C ALA A 22 -6.34 1.43 6.65
N GLY A 23 -5.20 1.28 5.99
CA GLY A 23 -4.50 2.32 5.28
C GLY A 23 -5.34 2.98 4.18
N HIS A 24 -6.08 2.18 3.41
CA HIS A 24 -7.01 2.69 2.39
C HIS A 24 -8.20 3.41 3.03
N LEU A 25 -8.79 2.83 4.08
CA LEU A 25 -9.93 3.44 4.79
C LEU A 25 -9.56 4.78 5.45
N ASN A 26 -8.32 4.92 5.93
CA ASN A 26 -7.82 6.20 6.43
C ASN A 26 -7.75 7.26 5.33
N LEU A 27 -7.41 6.89 4.09
CA LEU A 27 -7.46 7.80 2.94
C LEU A 27 -8.91 8.17 2.61
N GLU A 28 -9.84 7.21 2.59
CA GLU A 28 -11.27 7.47 2.35
C GLU A 28 -11.86 8.44 3.37
N ALA A 29 -11.58 8.22 4.66
CA ALA A 29 -12.01 9.09 5.74
C ALA A 29 -11.44 10.51 5.58
N SER A 30 -10.15 10.61 5.23
CA SER A 30 -9.48 11.91 5.02
C SER A 30 -10.07 12.67 3.84
N PHE A 31 -10.26 12.02 2.68
CA PHE A 31 -10.89 12.65 1.51
C PHE A 31 -12.33 13.05 1.79
N THR A 32 -13.09 12.21 2.51
CA THR A 32 -14.47 12.53 2.91
C THR A 32 -14.51 13.78 3.79
N GLN A 33 -13.64 13.85 4.79
CA GLN A 33 -13.53 15.00 5.67
C GLN A 33 -13.12 16.26 4.88
N LEU A 34 -12.10 16.18 4.02
CA LEU A 34 -11.64 17.30 3.21
C LEU A 34 -12.70 17.81 2.22
N LYS A 35 -13.51 16.91 1.64
CA LYS A 35 -14.63 17.29 0.78
C LYS A 35 -15.71 18.05 1.56
N ARG A 36 -16.04 17.57 2.76
CA ARG A 36 -17.08 18.15 3.62
C ARG A 36 -16.65 19.48 4.23
N ASP A 37 -15.44 19.54 4.78
CA ASP A 37 -15.01 20.62 5.67
C ASP A 37 -14.13 21.65 4.95
N HIS A 38 -13.53 21.29 3.80
CA HIS A 38 -12.52 22.09 3.10
C HIS A 38 -12.77 22.23 1.60
N ASN A 39 -13.96 21.88 1.11
CA ASN A 39 -14.36 22.01 -0.30
C ASN A 39 -13.41 21.33 -1.30
N LEU A 40 -12.77 20.21 -0.92
CA LEU A 40 -11.90 19.46 -1.83
C LEU A 40 -12.63 19.00 -3.11
N GLY A 41 -13.95 18.78 -3.05
CA GLY A 41 -14.75 18.40 -4.21
C GLY A 41 -14.88 19.48 -5.29
N GLY A 42 -14.61 20.74 -4.95
CA GLY A 42 -14.58 21.87 -5.88
C GLY A 42 -13.18 22.24 -6.37
N ALA A 43 -12.15 21.44 -6.08
CA ALA A 43 -10.80 21.70 -6.54
C ALA A 43 -10.64 21.41 -8.05
N ASP A 44 -9.92 22.27 -8.77
CA ASP A 44 -9.61 22.03 -10.19
C ASP A 44 -8.43 21.07 -10.36
N ASN A 45 -7.45 21.15 -9.45
CA ASN A 45 -6.21 20.37 -9.50
C ASN A 45 -5.88 19.82 -8.11
N VAL A 46 -5.51 18.54 -8.05
CA VAL A 46 -5.09 17.89 -6.80
C VAL A 46 -3.79 17.13 -7.05
N ILE A 47 -2.79 17.38 -6.21
CA ILE A 47 -1.57 16.59 -6.18
C ILE A 47 -1.73 15.55 -5.07
N PHE A 48 -1.74 14.27 -5.45
CA PHE A 48 -1.72 13.16 -4.52
C PHE A 48 -0.29 12.63 -4.43
N SER A 49 0.36 12.78 -3.28
CA SER A 49 1.79 12.48 -3.13
C SER A 49 2.10 11.70 -1.86
N GLY A 50 3.26 11.05 -1.85
CA GLY A 50 3.80 10.40 -0.65
C GLY A 50 5.22 9.91 -0.86
N GLU A 51 5.94 9.67 0.23
CA GLU A 51 7.34 9.21 0.25
C GLU A 51 7.45 7.80 0.84
N SER A 52 8.36 6.96 0.30
CA SER A 52 8.64 5.61 0.80
C SER A 52 7.37 4.75 0.81
N ALA A 53 6.94 4.25 1.98
CA ALA A 53 5.65 3.55 2.14
C ALA A 53 4.45 4.41 1.69
N GLY A 54 4.52 5.73 1.85
CA GLY A 54 3.52 6.66 1.31
C GLY A 54 3.60 6.79 -0.21
N GLY A 55 4.77 6.61 -0.82
CA GLY A 55 4.95 6.53 -2.26
C GLY A 55 4.31 5.28 -2.86
N ILE A 56 4.46 4.13 -2.18
CA ILE A 56 3.75 2.88 -2.52
C ILE A 56 2.23 3.13 -2.45
N GLY A 57 1.77 3.73 -1.36
CA GLY A 57 0.38 4.12 -1.17
C GLY A 57 -0.14 5.06 -2.27
N CYS A 58 0.67 6.03 -2.67
CA CYS A 58 0.36 6.96 -3.76
C CYS A 58 0.17 6.22 -5.09
N HIS A 59 1.06 5.28 -5.44
CA HIS A 59 0.90 4.44 -6.64
C HIS A 59 -0.40 3.63 -6.58
N ASN A 60 -0.63 2.93 -5.47
CA ASN A 60 -1.72 1.97 -5.34
C ASN A 60 -3.11 2.61 -5.21
N ASN A 61 -3.19 3.87 -4.82
CA ASN A 61 -4.46 4.58 -4.61
C ASN A 61 -4.70 5.71 -5.63
N ALA A 62 -3.83 5.90 -6.62
CA ALA A 62 -3.92 7.00 -7.58
C ALA A 62 -5.25 7.02 -8.35
N ASP A 63 -5.64 5.89 -8.92
CA ASP A 63 -6.88 5.77 -9.70
C ASP A 63 -8.11 5.95 -8.81
N TRP A 64 -8.06 5.42 -7.58
CA TRP A 64 -9.10 5.65 -6.59
C TRP A 64 -9.23 7.14 -6.26
N ALA A 65 -8.13 7.86 -6.02
CA ALA A 65 -8.14 9.29 -5.72
C ALA A 65 -8.76 10.10 -6.88
N GLN A 66 -8.45 9.75 -8.13
CA GLN A 66 -9.09 10.34 -9.31
C GLN A 66 -10.59 10.02 -9.38
N SER A 67 -10.99 8.79 -9.03
CA SER A 67 -12.40 8.36 -9.07
C SER A 67 -13.30 9.13 -8.10
N VAL A 68 -12.77 9.52 -6.93
CA VAL A 68 -13.54 10.23 -5.88
C VAL A 68 -13.55 11.75 -6.05
N LEU A 69 -12.74 12.27 -6.98
CA LEU A 69 -12.67 13.68 -7.38
C LEU A 69 -12.80 13.83 -8.91
N PRO A 70 -13.93 13.42 -9.52
CA PRO A 70 -14.08 13.34 -10.97
C PRO A 70 -14.07 14.71 -11.68
N SER A 71 -14.34 15.79 -10.96
CA SER A 71 -14.26 17.18 -11.46
C SER A 71 -12.84 17.75 -11.45
N ALA A 72 -11.93 17.15 -10.68
CA ALA A 72 -10.56 17.62 -10.53
C ALA A 72 -9.61 16.83 -11.45
N LYS A 73 -8.54 17.50 -11.89
CA LYS A 73 -7.36 16.82 -12.41
C LYS A 73 -6.50 16.33 -11.24
N VAL A 74 -6.48 15.02 -11.02
CA VAL A 74 -5.62 14.40 -9.99
C VAL A 74 -4.29 13.98 -10.62
N VAL A 75 -3.18 14.44 -10.04
CA VAL A 75 -1.82 14.05 -10.43
C VAL A 75 -1.20 13.27 -9.28
N ALA A 76 -0.83 12.01 -9.53
CA ALA A 76 -0.06 11.22 -8.60
C ALA A 76 1.43 11.58 -8.66
N MET A 77 2.05 11.84 -7.51
CA MET A 77 3.46 12.22 -7.37
C MET A 77 4.12 11.35 -6.28
N PRO A 78 4.40 10.08 -6.58
CA PRO A 78 5.05 9.16 -5.66
C PRO A 78 6.57 9.40 -5.59
N PHE A 79 7.11 9.44 -4.38
CA PHE A 79 8.55 9.53 -4.11
C PHE A 79 9.05 8.26 -3.44
N ALA A 80 10.15 7.68 -3.92
CA ALA A 80 10.78 6.47 -3.35
C ALA A 80 9.79 5.29 -3.10
N GLY A 81 8.72 5.19 -3.89
CA GLY A 81 7.65 4.20 -3.73
C GLY A 81 7.61 3.12 -4.81
N MET A 82 8.43 3.23 -5.85
CA MET A 82 8.53 2.24 -6.90
C MET A 82 9.64 1.25 -6.56
N PHE A 83 9.28 0.00 -6.33
CA PHE A 83 10.23 -1.09 -6.12
C PHE A 83 10.18 -2.02 -7.33
N PHE A 84 11.34 -2.37 -7.85
CA PHE A 84 11.43 -3.35 -8.93
C PHE A 84 11.37 -4.76 -8.34
N PRO A 85 10.64 -5.69 -8.97
CA PRO A 85 10.77 -7.11 -8.67
C PRO A 85 12.24 -7.49 -8.85
N ALA A 86 12.92 -7.75 -7.75
CA ALA A 86 14.31 -8.17 -7.72
C ALA A 86 14.43 -9.32 -6.74
N ARG A 87 15.35 -10.25 -7.02
CA ARG A 87 15.85 -11.15 -5.98
C ARG A 87 16.68 -10.29 -5.03
N VAL A 88 16.02 -9.71 -4.03
CA VAL A 88 16.71 -8.99 -2.97
C VAL A 88 17.20 -10.02 -1.96
N GLU A 89 18.50 -10.25 -1.92
CA GLU A 89 19.10 -10.91 -0.76
C GLU A 89 19.02 -9.91 0.40
N ILE A 90 18.11 -10.15 1.35
CA ILE A 90 18.10 -9.38 2.59
C ILE A 90 19.34 -9.83 3.37
N GLU A 91 20.21 -8.92 3.82
CA GLU A 91 21.38 -9.31 4.64
C GLU A 91 20.99 -10.19 5.85
N PHE A 92 19.81 -9.95 6.42
CA PHE A 92 19.24 -10.79 7.47
C PHE A 92 18.99 -12.25 7.03
N THR A 93 18.59 -12.47 5.77
CA THR A 93 18.49 -13.82 5.20
C THR A 93 19.87 -14.44 4.96
N HIS A 94 20.92 -13.65 4.72
CA HIS A 94 22.30 -14.14 4.65
C HIS A 94 22.78 -14.56 6.05
N PHE A 95 22.57 -13.72 7.06
CA PHE A 95 22.87 -14.02 8.47
C PHE A 95 22.15 -15.27 8.98
N LEU A 96 20.84 -15.40 8.71
CA LEU A 96 20.06 -16.58 9.10
C LEU A 96 20.42 -17.84 8.28
N ARG A 97 20.89 -17.68 7.04
CA ARG A 97 21.46 -18.79 6.25
C ARG A 97 22.79 -19.27 6.81
N GLU A 98 23.69 -18.36 7.22
CA GLU A 98 24.94 -18.73 7.89
C GLU A 98 24.68 -19.51 9.19
N LEU A 99 23.61 -19.17 9.89
CA LEU A 99 23.16 -19.89 11.09
C LEU A 99 22.35 -21.17 10.80
N HIS A 100 22.10 -21.53 9.53
CA HIS A 100 21.28 -22.68 9.11
C HIS A 100 19.85 -22.68 9.68
N LEU A 101 19.32 -21.50 10.03
CA LEU A 101 18.00 -21.34 10.64
C LEU A 101 16.88 -21.12 9.62
N LEU A 102 17.21 -21.05 8.33
CA LEU A 102 16.25 -20.95 7.23
C LEU A 102 16.60 -21.96 6.12
N SER A 103 15.59 -22.63 5.57
CA SER A 103 15.75 -23.47 4.38
C SER A 103 15.99 -22.62 3.13
N SER A 104 16.53 -23.26 2.09
CA SER A 104 16.86 -22.65 0.80
C SER A 104 15.71 -21.83 0.19
N GLU A 105 16.01 -20.58 -0.16
CA GLU A 105 15.17 -19.61 -0.90
C GLU A 105 13.76 -19.39 -0.36
N ILE A 106 13.59 -18.37 0.52
CA ILE A 106 12.28 -17.75 0.70
C ILE A 106 11.97 -16.97 -0.59
N ASP A 107 10.91 -17.36 -1.29
CA ASP A 107 10.34 -16.54 -2.35
C ASP A 107 9.70 -15.30 -1.73
N ILE A 108 10.48 -14.23 -1.66
CA ILE A 108 10.09 -12.95 -1.10
C ILE A 108 8.86 -12.37 -1.81
N ASN A 109 8.69 -12.65 -3.11
CA ASN A 109 7.53 -12.16 -3.86
C ASN A 109 6.26 -12.88 -3.43
N SER A 110 6.33 -14.19 -3.23
CA SER A 110 5.22 -14.99 -2.69
C SER A 110 4.87 -14.55 -1.26
N LEU A 111 5.87 -14.32 -0.41
CA LEU A 111 5.66 -13.80 0.94
C LEU A 111 4.99 -12.42 0.93
N PHE A 112 5.49 -11.47 0.13
CA PHE A 112 4.86 -10.16 0.02
C PHE A 112 3.46 -10.22 -0.59
N SER A 113 3.22 -11.11 -1.56
CA SER A 113 1.88 -11.35 -2.10
C SER A 113 0.92 -11.81 -1.01
N MET A 114 1.35 -12.73 -0.13
CA MET A 114 0.56 -13.15 1.03
C MET A 114 0.34 -12.01 2.02
N VAL A 115 1.36 -11.20 2.30
CA VAL A 115 1.23 -10.03 3.19
C VAL A 115 0.19 -9.05 2.64
N VAL A 116 0.29 -8.68 1.37
CA VAL A 116 -0.61 -7.70 0.74
C VAL A 116 -2.05 -8.24 0.65
N THR A 117 -2.23 -9.48 0.19
CA THR A 117 -3.58 -10.02 -0.06
C THR A 117 -4.27 -10.57 1.18
N SER A 118 -3.52 -11.23 2.07
CA SER A 118 -4.09 -11.96 3.21
C SER A 118 -3.94 -11.20 4.51
N LEU A 119 -2.74 -10.69 4.82
CA LEU A 119 -2.50 -10.01 6.09
C LEU A 119 -3.15 -8.61 6.10
N TRP A 120 -2.91 -7.81 5.06
CA TRP A 120 -3.42 -6.45 4.97
C TRP A 120 -4.83 -6.36 4.39
N LYS A 121 -5.32 -7.43 3.75
CA LYS A 121 -6.57 -7.44 3.00
C LYS A 121 -6.63 -6.21 2.07
N SER A 122 -5.60 -6.08 1.25
CA SER A 122 -5.37 -4.88 0.43
C SER A 122 -6.53 -4.58 -0.52
N TRP A 123 -6.78 -3.29 -0.75
CA TRP A 123 -7.71 -2.76 -1.77
C TRP A 123 -7.30 -3.13 -3.21
N LEU A 124 -6.04 -3.54 -3.41
CA LEU A 124 -5.53 -3.91 -4.73
C LEU A 124 -6.29 -5.11 -5.32
N PRO A 125 -6.61 -5.11 -6.63
CA PRO A 125 -7.14 -6.30 -7.28
C PRO A 125 -6.21 -7.49 -7.08
N THR A 126 -6.75 -8.64 -6.66
CA THR A 126 -5.96 -9.86 -6.40
C THR A 126 -4.99 -10.21 -7.54
N PRO A 127 -5.38 -10.14 -8.84
CA PRO A 127 -4.45 -10.45 -9.94
C PRO A 127 -3.21 -9.54 -9.99
N CYS A 128 -3.30 -8.30 -9.50
CA CYS A 128 -2.18 -7.35 -9.42
C CYS A 128 -1.32 -7.62 -8.19
N ALA A 129 -1.90 -8.17 -7.12
CA ALA A 129 -1.22 -8.42 -5.85
C ALA A 129 -0.61 -9.82 -5.72
N THR A 130 -0.94 -10.77 -6.60
CA THR A 130 -0.45 -12.17 -6.55
C THR A 130 0.44 -12.58 -7.70
N LYS A 131 0.55 -11.78 -8.77
CA LYS A 131 1.49 -12.05 -9.85
C LYS A 131 2.88 -11.56 -9.47
N ALA A 132 3.70 -12.46 -8.95
CA ALA A 132 5.13 -12.36 -9.15
C ALA A 132 5.44 -12.47 -10.66
N PRO A 133 6.29 -11.61 -11.24
CA PRO A 133 6.78 -11.79 -12.60
C PRO A 133 7.59 -13.10 -12.75
#